data_AF-A0A101W8M0-F1
#
_entry.id   AF-A0A101W8M0-F1
#
_cell.length_a   1.000
_cell.length_b   1.000
_cell.length_c   1.000
_cell.angle_alpha   90.00
_cell.angle_beta   90.00
_cell.angle_gamma   90.00
#
_symmetry.space_group_name_H-M   'P 1'
#
loop_
_entity.id
_entity.type
_entity.pdbx_description
1 polymer ?
#
loop_
_entity_poly.entity_id
_entity_poly.type
_entity_poly.pdbx_seq_one_letter_code
_entity_poly.pdbx_strand_id
1 'polypeptide(L)'
;MDNETHTKQNQIITRLISLLEIKYVYESRFEGNDLLNPLLIVILQGNCSSLTKELSFMVAKIFQEETDFLYRIFSFGYAQLQLKEDNLFFVNGCTWDNVIYHNPDTELDMFYTYQIPEKTLNNIQSAFEKECLKIAAFLDGATFFIENNNLSHAAYMLHQYIELWFRCAALFIMGKERKSHSIKELQTYIKAFAPEFGNLFNTEIEEEQSLLKILDDAYVSTRYENNYHINLEQINKTLEKANKIKSITTLLFKSRLDACTKLVVNPKEINIPKEQCSPPNDTELSNFIKSLSEKDFSALKPYPFKKGLYTTGIVTEGYLDISFMISNLLKVCIIAMEAEYCSTHSIPEPEHNIREVLGYVLDMIPHNEMELLDTLRYLALETETKADERKKET
;
A
#
# COMPACT_ATOMS: atom_id res chain seq x y z
N MET A 1 -35.46 1.98 10.61
CA MET A 1 -34.30 1.77 9.71
C MET A 1 -33.23 0.91 10.37
N ASP A 2 -32.98 1.03 11.68
CA ASP A 2 -31.90 0.28 12.36
C ASP A 2 -32.02 -1.26 12.32
N ASN A 3 -33.22 -1.85 12.39
CA ASN A 3 -33.36 -3.32 12.38
C ASN A 3 -32.97 -3.97 11.05
N GLU A 4 -33.16 -3.30 9.92
CA GLU A 4 -32.88 -3.85 8.59
C GLU A 4 -31.37 -3.80 8.29
N THR A 5 -30.72 -2.68 8.66
CA THR A 5 -29.26 -2.52 8.56
C THR A 5 -28.52 -3.51 9.46
N HIS A 6 -28.96 -3.71 10.70
CA HIS A 6 -28.37 -4.72 11.60
C HIS A 6 -28.57 -6.16 11.09
N THR A 7 -29.69 -6.44 10.42
CA THR A 7 -29.94 -7.77 9.83
C THR A 7 -29.00 -8.03 8.65
N LYS A 8 -28.82 -7.06 7.75
CA LYS A 8 -27.87 -7.15 6.63
C LYS A 8 -26.41 -7.24 7.10
N GLN A 9 -26.03 -6.42 8.08
CA GLN A 9 -24.70 -6.42 8.68
C GLN A 9 -24.33 -7.79 9.26
N ASN A 10 -25.24 -8.42 10.02
CA ASN A 10 -25.03 -9.76 10.56
C ASN A 10 -24.89 -10.81 9.45
N GLN A 11 -25.68 -10.72 8.37
CA GLN A 11 -25.57 -11.63 7.23
C GLN A 11 -24.21 -11.52 6.52
N ILE A 12 -23.71 -10.30 6.30
CA ILE A 12 -22.38 -10.06 5.74
C ILE A 12 -21.31 -10.71 6.61
N ILE A 13 -21.33 -10.44 7.92
CA ILE A 13 -20.35 -11.00 8.87
C ILE A 13 -20.38 -12.53 8.86
N THR A 14 -21.56 -13.16 8.92
CA THR A 14 -21.68 -14.62 8.88
C THR A 14 -21.07 -15.21 7.59
N ARG A 15 -21.35 -14.61 6.44
CA ARG A 15 -20.77 -15.06 5.16
C ARG A 15 -19.26 -14.87 5.14
N LEU A 16 -18.75 -13.76 5.67
CA LEU A 16 -17.32 -13.49 5.74
C LEU A 16 -16.58 -14.48 6.64
N ILE A 17 -17.11 -14.80 7.82
CA ILE A 17 -16.52 -15.78 8.76
C ILE A 17 -16.48 -17.18 8.12
N SER A 18 -17.47 -17.54 7.30
CA SER A 18 -17.47 -18.84 6.62
C SER A 18 -16.39 -18.99 5.54
N LEU A 19 -15.83 -17.87 5.05
CA LEU A 19 -14.85 -17.84 3.97
C LEU A 19 -13.43 -17.50 4.44
N LEU A 20 -13.30 -16.77 5.54
CA LEU A 20 -12.07 -16.16 5.99
C LEU A 20 -11.89 -16.35 7.50
N GLU A 21 -10.66 -16.61 7.92
CA GLU A 21 -10.27 -16.58 9.33
C GLU A 21 -10.18 -15.12 9.81
N ILE A 22 -11.31 -14.59 10.27
CA ILE A 22 -11.43 -13.20 10.70
C ILE A 22 -11.17 -13.11 12.20
N LYS A 23 -10.32 -12.15 12.59
CA LYS A 23 -10.04 -11.82 13.98
C LYS A 23 -10.97 -10.75 14.51
N TYR A 24 -11.12 -9.65 13.76
CA TYR A 24 -11.98 -8.52 14.13
C TYR A 24 -12.72 -7.98 12.91
N VAL A 25 -13.94 -7.47 13.14
CA VAL A 25 -14.62 -6.58 12.21
C VAL A 25 -15.04 -5.32 12.97
N TYR A 26 -14.69 -4.17 12.41
CA TYR A 26 -15.10 -2.86 12.91
C TYR A 26 -16.05 -2.18 11.93
N GLU A 27 -17.04 -1.45 12.43
CA GLU A 27 -17.88 -0.54 11.66
C GLU A 27 -17.47 0.90 11.96
N SER A 28 -16.92 1.59 10.96
CA SER A 28 -16.65 3.02 11.04
C SER A 28 -17.75 3.77 10.29
N ARG A 29 -18.45 4.67 11.01
CA ARG A 29 -19.36 5.63 10.40
C ARG A 29 -18.66 6.95 10.13
N PHE A 30 -18.95 7.57 9.00
CA PHE A 30 -18.40 8.88 8.66
C PHE A 30 -19.32 9.96 9.26
N GLU A 31 -18.95 10.52 10.42
CA GLU A 31 -19.70 11.63 11.00
C GLU A 31 -19.70 12.84 10.03
N GLY A 32 -20.89 13.31 9.64
CA GLY A 32 -21.07 14.56 8.90
C GLY A 32 -21.30 14.44 7.39
N ASN A 33 -21.48 13.24 6.84
CA ASN A 33 -21.88 13.09 5.44
C ASN A 33 -22.86 11.90 5.29
N ASP A 34 -24.16 12.15 5.46
CA ASP A 34 -25.27 11.17 5.39
C ASP A 34 -25.35 10.39 4.06
N LEU A 35 -24.53 10.76 3.07
CA LEU A 35 -24.45 10.17 1.74
C LEU A 35 -23.37 9.09 1.58
N LEU A 36 -22.47 8.92 2.56
CA LEU A 36 -21.40 7.92 2.47
C LEU A 36 -21.76 6.62 3.19
N ASN A 37 -21.65 5.53 2.46
CA ASN A 37 -21.86 4.18 2.96
C ASN A 37 -20.96 3.88 4.18
N PRO A 38 -21.47 3.24 5.25
CA PRO A 38 -20.65 2.76 6.36
C PRO A 38 -19.48 1.89 5.88
N LEU A 39 -18.34 2.00 6.58
CA LEU A 39 -17.12 1.28 6.25
C LEU A 39 -16.91 0.10 7.22
N LEU A 40 -16.80 -1.11 6.67
CA LEU A 40 -16.35 -2.29 7.41
C LEU A 40 -14.83 -2.46 7.29
N ILE A 41 -14.15 -2.48 8.42
CA ILE A 41 -12.72 -2.79 8.52
C ILE A 41 -12.59 -4.22 9.03
N VAL A 42 -12.13 -5.13 8.17
CA VAL A 42 -11.97 -6.55 8.47
C VAL A 42 -10.49 -6.85 8.72
N ILE A 43 -10.17 -7.37 9.89
CA ILE A 43 -8.82 -7.82 10.27
C ILE A 43 -8.81 -9.34 10.28
N LEU A 44 -7.94 -9.94 9.46
CA LEU A 44 -7.74 -11.39 9.38
C LEU A 44 -6.77 -11.89 10.45
N GLN A 45 -6.95 -13.12 10.93
CA GLN A 45 -6.03 -13.79 11.86
C GLN A 45 -4.65 -14.03 11.23
N GLY A 46 -4.63 -14.45 9.96
CA GLY A 46 -3.41 -14.72 9.19
C GLY A 46 -2.99 -13.59 8.25
N ASN A 47 -1.98 -13.86 7.41
CA ASN A 47 -1.51 -12.94 6.38
C ASN A 47 -2.53 -12.81 5.23
N CYS A 48 -2.69 -11.62 4.65
CA CYS A 48 -3.55 -11.42 3.47
C CYS A 48 -3.03 -12.11 2.21
N SER A 49 -1.81 -12.65 2.22
CA SER A 49 -1.21 -13.38 1.10
C SER A 49 -1.95 -14.70 0.77
N SER A 50 -2.87 -15.14 1.64
CA SER A 50 -3.74 -16.31 1.47
C SER A 50 -5.05 -16.01 0.72
N LEU A 51 -5.43 -14.74 0.50
CA LEU A 51 -6.59 -14.37 -0.31
C LEU A 51 -6.30 -14.67 -1.79
N THR A 52 -6.75 -15.84 -2.26
CA THR A 52 -6.72 -16.17 -3.68
C THR A 52 -7.56 -15.16 -4.48
N LYS A 53 -7.33 -15.07 -5.80
CA LYS A 53 -8.18 -14.27 -6.69
C LYS A 53 -9.65 -14.67 -6.57
N GLU A 54 -9.92 -15.96 -6.36
CA GLU A 54 -11.25 -16.52 -6.17
C GLU A 54 -11.90 -16.04 -4.87
N LEU A 55 -11.19 -16.11 -3.73
CA LEU A 55 -11.68 -15.59 -2.46
C LEU A 55 -11.92 -14.08 -2.51
N SER A 56 -11.02 -13.34 -3.16
CA SER A 56 -11.18 -11.89 -3.36
C SER A 56 -12.44 -11.57 -4.18
N PHE A 57 -12.74 -12.37 -5.20
CA PHE A 57 -13.96 -12.23 -6.00
C PHE A 57 -15.21 -12.59 -5.20
N MET A 58 -15.17 -13.66 -4.40
CA MET A 58 -16.29 -14.04 -3.53
C MET A 58 -16.61 -12.96 -2.49
N VAL A 59 -15.58 -12.40 -1.85
CA VAL A 59 -15.72 -11.26 -0.94
C VAL A 59 -16.34 -10.07 -1.67
N ALA A 60 -15.79 -9.69 -2.83
CA ALA A 60 -16.34 -8.59 -3.62
C ALA A 60 -17.81 -8.81 -3.98
N LYS A 61 -18.21 -10.06 -4.28
CA LYS A 61 -19.60 -10.42 -4.57
C LYS A 61 -20.52 -10.27 -3.36
N ILE A 62 -20.07 -10.64 -2.15
CA ILE A 62 -20.84 -10.43 -0.91
C ILE A 62 -21.22 -8.95 -0.76
N PHE A 63 -20.26 -8.05 -0.97
CA PHE A 63 -20.47 -6.61 -0.85
C PHE A 63 -21.16 -5.97 -2.07
N GLN A 64 -21.13 -6.60 -3.25
CA GLN A 64 -21.90 -6.15 -4.42
C GLN A 64 -23.39 -6.49 -4.30
N GLU A 65 -23.72 -7.63 -3.69
CA GLU A 65 -25.11 -8.04 -3.41
C GLU A 65 -25.74 -7.16 -2.32
N GLU A 66 -24.93 -6.70 -1.36
CA GLU A 66 -25.33 -5.87 -0.22
C GLU A 66 -24.77 -4.44 -0.38
N THR A 67 -25.40 -3.62 -1.24
CA THR A 67 -24.87 -2.35 -1.82
C THR A 67 -24.52 -1.22 -0.85
N ASP A 68 -24.72 -1.40 0.45
CA ASP A 68 -24.78 -0.30 1.40
C ASP A 68 -23.47 -0.13 2.20
N PHE A 69 -22.47 -0.99 2.00
CA PHE A 69 -21.21 -0.97 2.78
C PHE A 69 -19.96 -0.85 1.90
N LEU A 70 -19.05 0.03 2.31
CA LEU A 70 -17.66 -0.01 1.89
C LEU A 70 -16.90 -1.01 2.75
N TYR A 71 -15.81 -1.59 2.24
CA TYR A 71 -15.01 -2.51 3.03
C TYR A 71 -13.51 -2.41 2.76
N ARG A 72 -12.73 -2.77 3.77
CA ARG A 72 -11.27 -2.91 3.71
C ARG A 72 -10.84 -4.13 4.49
N ILE A 73 -9.93 -4.91 3.92
CA ILE A 73 -9.39 -6.12 4.55
C ILE A 73 -7.90 -5.93 4.79
N PHE A 74 -7.44 -6.27 5.99
CA PHE A 74 -6.04 -6.19 6.42
C PHE A 74 -5.63 -7.45 7.18
N SER A 75 -4.33 -7.76 7.15
CA SER A 75 -3.79 -8.81 8.02
C SER A 75 -3.62 -8.26 9.42
N PHE A 76 -3.70 -9.14 10.42
CA PHE A 76 -3.46 -8.77 11.82
C PHE A 76 -2.12 -8.05 12.00
N GLY A 77 -1.03 -8.62 11.48
CA GLY A 77 0.31 -8.02 11.62
C GLY A 77 0.42 -6.63 10.99
N TYR A 78 -0.19 -6.40 9.82
CA TYR A 78 -0.20 -5.09 9.19
C TYR A 78 -0.99 -4.07 10.00
N ALA A 79 -2.22 -4.41 10.40
CA ALA A 79 -3.06 -3.53 11.19
C ALA A 79 -2.39 -3.19 12.53
N GLN A 80 -1.74 -4.17 13.17
CA GLN A 80 -1.02 -3.98 14.43
C GLN A 80 0.15 -3.00 14.27
N LEU A 81 0.93 -3.14 13.21
CA LEU A 81 2.01 -2.21 12.88
C LEU A 81 1.47 -0.80 12.64
N GLN A 82 0.42 -0.67 11.82
CA GLN A 82 -0.16 0.63 11.49
C GLN A 82 -0.75 1.33 12.71
N LEU A 83 -1.33 0.59 13.67
CA LEU A 83 -1.81 1.18 14.92
C LEU A 83 -0.65 1.67 15.79
N LYS A 84 0.48 0.95 15.83
CA LYS A 84 1.70 1.38 16.53
C LYS A 84 2.38 2.59 15.88
N GLU A 85 2.25 2.74 14.57
CA GLU A 85 2.76 3.89 13.80
C GLU A 85 1.79 5.09 13.81
N ASP A 86 0.80 5.10 14.70
CA ASP A 86 -0.20 6.15 14.81
C ASP A 86 -0.96 6.40 13.48
N ASN A 87 -1.20 5.38 12.64
CA ASN A 87 -1.96 5.57 11.40
C ASN A 87 -3.41 5.97 11.72
N LEU A 88 -3.79 7.19 11.35
CA LEU A 88 -5.08 7.80 11.65
C LEU A 88 -6.29 6.94 11.23
N PHE A 89 -6.20 6.18 10.14
CA PHE A 89 -7.28 5.28 9.73
C PHE A 89 -7.58 4.22 10.79
N PHE A 90 -6.53 3.58 11.32
CA PHE A 90 -6.67 2.53 12.34
C PHE A 90 -6.94 3.12 13.70
N VAL A 91 -6.31 4.26 14.05
CA VAL A 91 -6.56 4.97 15.31
C VAL A 91 -8.03 5.40 15.42
N ASN A 92 -8.63 5.87 14.32
CA ASN A 92 -10.03 6.28 14.28
C ASN A 92 -10.99 5.08 14.13
N GLY A 93 -10.65 4.10 13.30
CA GLY A 93 -11.55 3.02 12.89
C GLY A 93 -11.52 1.79 13.80
N CYS A 94 -10.38 1.47 14.39
CA CYS A 94 -10.15 0.24 15.17
C CYS A 94 -10.21 0.48 16.69
N THR A 95 -11.19 1.28 17.13
CA THR A 95 -11.52 1.43 18.55
C THR A 95 -12.47 0.34 19.01
N TRP A 96 -12.46 0.02 20.30
CA TRP A 96 -13.33 -1.02 20.86
C TRP A 96 -14.82 -0.74 20.63
N ASP A 97 -15.24 0.53 20.66
CA ASP A 97 -16.63 0.94 20.45
C ASP A 97 -17.15 0.68 19.03
N ASN A 98 -16.24 0.53 18.06
CA ASN A 98 -16.56 0.23 16.68
C ASN A 98 -16.56 -1.28 16.38
N VAL A 99 -16.18 -2.14 17.35
CA VAL A 99 -16.15 -3.59 17.14
C VAL A 99 -17.56 -4.14 17.00
N ILE A 100 -17.81 -4.81 15.87
CA ILE A 100 -19.07 -5.50 15.59
C ILE A 100 -18.92 -7.02 15.57
N TYR A 101 -17.67 -7.51 15.45
CA TYR A 101 -17.33 -8.92 15.60
C TYR A 101 -15.89 -9.06 16.11
N HIS A 102 -15.68 -10.02 17.01
CA HIS A 102 -14.37 -10.52 17.37
C HIS A 102 -14.41 -12.04 17.47
N ASN A 103 -13.32 -12.72 17.09
CA ASN A 103 -13.23 -14.16 17.27
C ASN A 103 -13.03 -14.50 18.76
N PRO A 104 -13.92 -15.31 19.38
CA PRO A 104 -13.86 -15.63 20.81
C PRO A 104 -12.69 -16.57 21.18
N ASP A 105 -12.15 -17.32 20.23
CA ASP A 105 -11.04 -18.26 20.47
C ASP A 105 -9.67 -17.58 20.45
N THR A 106 -9.63 -16.26 20.24
CA THR A 106 -8.39 -15.50 20.15
C THR A 106 -8.00 -14.85 21.47
N GLU A 107 -6.71 -14.93 21.80
CA GLU A 107 -6.14 -14.26 22.97
C GLU A 107 -6.41 -12.75 22.93
N LEU A 108 -6.62 -12.17 24.10
CA LEU A 108 -6.74 -10.72 24.27
C LEU A 108 -5.45 -10.06 23.77
N ASP A 109 -5.59 -9.15 22.81
CA ASP A 109 -4.46 -8.44 22.22
C ASP A 109 -4.59 -6.92 22.37
N MET A 110 -3.68 -6.19 21.73
CA MET A 110 -3.62 -4.74 21.84
C MET A 110 -4.86 -4.02 21.28
N PHE A 111 -5.64 -4.62 20.37
CA PHE A 111 -6.87 -4.01 19.86
C PHE A 111 -8.00 -4.04 20.90
N TYR A 112 -8.06 -5.08 21.72
CA TYR A 112 -9.09 -5.22 22.76
C TYR A 112 -8.99 -4.11 23.82
N THR A 113 -7.76 -3.73 24.17
CA THR A 113 -7.47 -2.72 25.19
C THR A 113 -7.10 -1.36 24.60
N TYR A 114 -7.20 -1.21 23.28
CA TYR A 114 -6.71 0.00 22.62
C TYR A 114 -7.54 1.21 23.04
N GLN A 115 -6.85 2.15 23.67
CA GLN A 115 -7.34 3.50 23.91
C GLN A 115 -6.34 4.46 23.27
N ILE A 116 -6.85 5.50 22.62
CA ILE A 116 -6.01 6.49 21.95
C ILE A 116 -5.14 7.18 23.00
N PRO A 117 -3.80 7.02 22.96
CA PRO A 117 -2.92 7.71 23.89
C PRO A 117 -3.02 9.23 23.73
N GLU A 118 -2.87 9.97 24.83
CA GLU A 118 -2.96 11.45 24.83
C GLU A 118 -2.02 12.12 23.83
N LYS A 119 -0.85 11.52 23.59
CA LYS A 119 0.16 12.03 22.65
C LYS A 119 -0.08 11.63 21.19
N THR A 120 -0.88 10.60 20.92
CA THR A 120 -1.05 10.04 19.56
C THR A 120 -1.64 11.07 18.62
N LEU A 121 -2.66 11.84 19.02
CA LEU A 121 -3.24 12.86 18.13
C LEU A 121 -2.24 13.98 17.79
N ASN A 122 -1.39 14.37 18.75
CA ASN A 122 -0.32 15.34 18.50
C ASN A 122 0.77 14.78 17.57
N ASN A 123 1.12 13.50 17.71
CA ASN A 123 2.05 12.82 16.81
C ASN A 123 1.51 12.77 15.38
N ILE A 124 0.24 12.38 15.22
CA ILE A 124 -0.46 12.31 13.94
C ILE A 124 -0.46 13.68 13.26
N GLN A 125 -0.86 14.72 13.99
CA GLN A 125 -0.84 16.10 13.50
C GLN A 125 0.56 16.53 13.07
N SER A 126 1.57 16.29 13.90
CA SER A 126 2.96 16.65 13.61
C SER A 126 3.52 15.89 12.40
N ALA A 127 3.17 14.61 12.24
CA ALA A 127 3.58 13.81 11.09
C ALA A 127 2.93 14.32 9.80
N PHE A 128 1.63 14.67 9.84
CA PHE A 128 0.92 15.25 8.72
C PHE A 128 1.50 16.61 8.31
N GLU A 129 1.84 17.48 9.27
CA GLU A 129 2.48 18.78 9.00
C GLU A 129 3.84 18.62 8.34
N LYS A 130 4.66 17.65 8.78
CA LYS A 130 5.94 17.32 8.14
C LYS A 130 5.74 16.86 6.70
N GLU A 131 4.76 15.99 6.45
CA GLU A 131 4.46 15.55 5.08
C GLU A 131 3.93 16.71 4.24
N CYS A 132 3.11 17.61 4.80
CA CYS A 132 2.64 18.82 4.11
C CYS A 132 3.81 19.72 3.67
N LEU A 133 4.83 19.90 4.52
CA LEU A 133 6.03 20.68 4.17
C LEU A 133 6.82 20.02 3.03
N LYS A 134 6.99 18.70 3.09
CA LYS A 134 7.65 17.92 2.03
C LYS A 134 6.90 18.02 0.71
N ILE A 135 5.57 17.91 0.73
CA ILE A 135 4.74 18.05 -0.47
C ILE A 135 4.80 19.48 -1.01
N ALA A 136 4.76 20.50 -0.13
CA ALA A 136 4.81 21.91 -0.53
C ALA A 136 6.08 22.27 -1.34
N ALA A 137 7.22 21.63 -1.05
CA ALA A 137 8.45 21.84 -1.82
C ALA A 137 8.31 21.53 -3.33
N PHE A 138 7.42 20.59 -3.70
CA PHE A 138 7.13 20.32 -5.11
C PHE A 138 6.32 21.45 -5.76
N LEU A 139 5.44 22.11 -5.01
CA LEU A 139 4.74 23.29 -5.51
C LEU A 139 5.70 24.46 -5.70
N ASP A 140 6.62 24.68 -4.77
CA ASP A 140 7.68 25.70 -4.90
C ASP A 140 8.54 25.44 -6.15
N GLY A 141 8.90 24.17 -6.38
CA GLY A 141 9.60 23.74 -7.58
C GLY A 141 8.78 24.00 -8.87
N ALA A 142 7.48 23.70 -8.85
CA ALA A 142 6.61 24.00 -9.97
C ALA A 142 6.57 25.51 -10.28
N THR A 143 6.39 26.36 -9.27
CA THR A 143 6.39 27.82 -9.42
C THR A 143 7.69 28.32 -10.04
N PHE A 144 8.84 27.83 -9.55
CA PHE A 144 10.15 28.18 -10.12
C PHE A 144 10.24 27.83 -11.62
N PHE A 145 9.76 26.65 -12.03
CA PHE A 145 9.80 26.27 -13.44
C PHE A 145 8.82 27.06 -14.31
N ILE A 146 7.67 27.47 -13.77
CA ILE A 146 6.72 28.35 -14.47
C ILE A 146 7.35 29.71 -14.72
N GLU A 147 7.98 30.32 -13.71
CA GLU A 147 8.65 31.62 -13.81
C GLU A 147 9.80 31.62 -14.84
N ASN A 148 10.49 30.48 -14.98
CA ASN A 148 11.54 30.26 -15.98
C ASN A 148 11.03 29.75 -17.33
N ASN A 149 9.70 29.73 -17.55
CA ASN A 149 9.06 29.28 -18.78
C ASN A 149 9.37 27.80 -19.17
N ASN A 150 9.75 26.97 -18.20
CA ASN A 150 10.00 25.54 -18.37
C ASN A 150 8.74 24.75 -17.97
N LEU A 151 7.71 24.83 -18.81
CA LEU A 151 6.38 24.31 -18.47
C LEU A 151 6.35 22.78 -18.32
N SER A 152 7.21 22.04 -19.03
CA SER A 152 7.29 20.57 -18.90
C SER A 152 7.76 20.14 -17.52
N HIS A 153 8.80 20.80 -16.98
CA HIS A 153 9.27 20.53 -15.63
C HIS A 153 8.29 21.02 -14.57
N ALA A 154 7.60 22.14 -14.82
CA ALA A 154 6.51 22.58 -13.95
C ALA A 154 5.39 21.54 -13.87
N ALA A 155 4.97 20.97 -15.00
CA ALA A 155 3.96 19.91 -15.06
C ALA A 155 4.41 18.65 -14.29
N TYR A 156 5.67 18.26 -14.43
CA TYR A 156 6.24 17.15 -13.65
C TYR A 156 6.19 17.40 -12.14
N MET A 157 6.56 18.60 -11.69
CA MET A 157 6.50 18.95 -10.27
C MET A 157 5.05 18.98 -9.75
N LEU A 158 4.10 19.49 -10.54
CA LEU A 158 2.67 19.47 -10.21
C LEU A 158 2.11 18.05 -10.18
N HIS A 159 2.56 17.16 -11.06
CA HIS A 159 2.21 15.75 -11.02
C HIS A 159 2.65 15.13 -9.68
N GLN A 160 3.92 15.27 -9.32
CA GLN A 160 4.45 14.74 -8.06
C GLN A 160 3.71 15.30 -6.84
N TYR A 161 3.41 16.60 -6.84
CA TYR A 161 2.62 17.25 -5.81
C TYR A 161 1.23 16.62 -5.65
N ILE A 162 0.49 16.44 -6.74
CA ILE A 162 -0.86 15.85 -6.73
C ILE A 162 -0.81 14.36 -6.34
N GLU A 163 0.16 13.61 -6.87
CA GLU A 163 0.39 12.20 -6.56
C GLU A 163 0.60 11.98 -5.05
N LEU A 164 1.48 12.77 -4.43
CA LEU A 164 1.76 12.67 -3.00
C LEU A 164 0.54 13.01 -2.14
N TRP A 165 -0.28 13.98 -2.54
CA TRP A 165 -1.55 14.26 -1.85
C TRP A 165 -2.52 13.09 -1.92
N PHE A 166 -2.65 12.42 -3.08
CA PHE A 166 -3.46 11.22 -3.19
C PHE A 166 -2.96 10.07 -2.30
N ARG A 167 -1.63 9.85 -2.25
CA ARG A 167 -1.02 8.82 -1.38
C ARG A 167 -1.25 9.13 0.09
N CYS A 168 -1.03 10.38 0.49
CA CYS A 168 -1.30 10.87 1.85
C CYS A 168 -2.77 10.66 2.23
N ALA A 169 -3.71 11.06 1.37
CA ALA A 169 -5.14 10.86 1.57
C ALA A 169 -5.52 9.38 1.71
N ALA A 170 -4.97 8.50 0.86
CA ALA A 170 -5.24 7.08 0.90
C ALA A 170 -4.82 6.42 2.23
N LEU A 171 -3.75 6.91 2.88
CA LEU A 171 -3.30 6.39 4.17
C LEU A 171 -4.35 6.61 5.26
N PHE A 172 -4.87 7.82 5.43
CA PHE A 172 -5.82 8.11 6.51
C PHE A 172 -7.30 7.85 6.15
N ILE A 173 -7.65 7.75 4.86
CA ILE A 173 -9.02 7.41 4.41
C ILE A 173 -9.21 5.91 4.27
N MET A 174 -8.17 5.18 3.84
CA MET A 174 -8.28 3.78 3.44
C MET A 174 -7.27 2.86 4.13
N GLY A 175 -6.42 3.38 5.03
CA GLY A 175 -5.45 2.61 5.82
C GLY A 175 -4.22 2.13 5.06
N LYS A 176 -4.12 2.35 3.74
CA LYS A 176 -2.97 1.95 2.93
C LYS A 176 -2.91 2.74 1.64
N GLU A 177 -1.70 3.13 1.23
CA GLU A 177 -1.45 3.74 -0.08
C GLU A 177 -1.49 2.71 -1.23
N ARG A 178 -1.83 3.18 -2.43
CA ARG A 178 -1.68 2.39 -3.65
C ARG A 178 -0.33 2.72 -4.28
N LYS A 179 0.48 1.70 -4.54
CA LYS A 179 1.74 1.82 -5.30
C LYS A 179 1.43 2.04 -6.78
N SER A 180 1.14 3.27 -7.17
CA SER A 180 0.93 3.70 -8.55
C SER A 180 1.39 5.14 -8.71
N HIS A 181 1.94 5.45 -9.89
CA HIS A 181 2.31 6.81 -10.27
C HIS A 181 1.23 7.49 -11.12
N SER A 182 0.23 6.75 -11.61
CA SER A 182 -0.85 7.34 -12.38
C SER A 182 -1.87 8.02 -11.46
N ILE A 183 -2.07 9.33 -11.65
CA ILE A 183 -3.08 10.11 -10.95
C ILE A 183 -4.47 9.56 -11.28
N LYS A 184 -4.70 9.10 -12.51
CA LYS A 184 -5.96 8.45 -12.90
C LYS A 184 -6.26 7.21 -12.06
N GLU A 185 -5.27 6.36 -11.84
CA GLU A 185 -5.45 5.17 -11.00
C GLU A 185 -5.67 5.53 -9.53
N LEU A 186 -4.92 6.50 -9.00
CA LEU A 186 -5.05 6.96 -7.62
C LEU A 186 -6.43 7.59 -7.37
N GLN A 187 -6.91 8.42 -8.29
CA GLN A 187 -8.24 9.00 -8.26
C GLN A 187 -9.33 7.93 -8.27
N THR A 188 -9.21 6.95 -9.16
CA THR A 188 -10.16 5.83 -9.25
C THR A 188 -10.18 5.00 -7.97
N TYR A 189 -9.00 4.75 -7.39
CA TYR A 189 -8.84 3.97 -6.17
C TYR A 189 -9.56 4.60 -4.97
N ILE A 190 -9.46 5.91 -4.80
CA ILE A 190 -10.02 6.61 -3.63
C ILE A 190 -11.49 7.03 -3.81
N LYS A 191 -11.99 7.10 -5.05
CA LYS A 191 -13.33 7.63 -5.41
C LYS A 191 -14.47 7.06 -4.58
N ALA A 192 -14.49 5.76 -4.32
CA ALA A 192 -15.56 5.11 -3.56
C ALA A 192 -15.60 5.54 -2.08
N PHE A 193 -14.44 5.89 -1.51
CA PHE A 193 -14.30 6.27 -0.09
C PHE A 193 -14.36 7.77 0.11
N ALA A 194 -13.97 8.55 -0.90
CA ALA A 194 -14.03 10.01 -0.89
C ALA A 194 -14.33 10.54 -2.30
N PRO A 195 -15.62 10.70 -2.66
CA PRO A 195 -16.05 11.13 -3.99
C PRO A 195 -15.48 12.48 -4.43
N GLU A 196 -15.20 13.39 -3.49
CA GLU A 196 -14.57 14.69 -3.75
C GLU A 196 -13.19 14.56 -4.41
N PHE A 197 -12.41 13.54 -4.02
CA PHE A 197 -11.14 13.19 -4.67
C PHE A 197 -11.38 12.52 -6.02
N GLY A 198 -12.36 11.60 -6.07
CA GLY A 198 -12.72 10.86 -7.28
C GLY A 198 -13.16 11.73 -8.45
N ASN A 199 -13.57 12.97 -8.16
CA ASN A 199 -13.98 13.99 -9.12
C ASN A 199 -13.03 15.20 -9.13
N LEU A 200 -11.76 15.02 -8.71
CA LEU A 200 -10.75 16.07 -8.84
C LEU A 200 -10.58 16.44 -10.32
N PHE A 201 -10.32 15.44 -11.16
CA PHE A 201 -10.43 15.47 -12.61
C PHE A 201 -11.70 14.73 -13.02
N ASN A 202 -12.74 15.48 -13.39
CA ASN A 202 -14.00 14.97 -13.85
C ASN A 202 -13.83 14.23 -15.18
N THR A 203 -13.95 12.91 -15.12
CA THR A 203 -13.81 12.04 -16.28
C THR A 203 -14.96 12.18 -17.27
N GLU A 204 -16.03 12.91 -16.97
CA GLU A 204 -17.11 13.16 -17.93
C GLU A 204 -16.83 14.38 -18.83
N ILE A 205 -15.79 15.17 -18.52
CA ILE A 205 -15.41 16.36 -19.28
C ILE A 205 -14.14 16.06 -20.08
N GLU A 206 -14.24 16.12 -21.41
CA GLU A 206 -13.14 15.80 -22.34
C GLU A 206 -11.88 16.65 -22.07
N GLU A 207 -12.06 17.93 -21.77
CA GLU A 207 -10.96 18.84 -21.41
C GLU A 207 -10.22 18.39 -20.15
N GLU A 208 -10.94 17.91 -19.13
CA GLU A 208 -10.33 17.43 -17.89
C GLU A 208 -9.67 16.06 -18.05
N GLN A 209 -10.23 15.19 -18.88
CA GLN A 209 -9.59 13.93 -19.27
C GLN A 209 -8.25 14.18 -19.99
N SER A 210 -8.25 15.13 -20.93
CA SER A 210 -7.06 15.53 -21.69
C SER A 210 -6.00 16.11 -20.75
N LEU A 211 -6.40 16.99 -19.82
CA LEU A 211 -5.50 17.55 -18.81
C LEU A 211 -4.89 16.48 -17.91
N LEU A 212 -5.69 15.54 -17.41
CA LEU A 212 -5.22 14.44 -16.59
C LEU A 212 -4.20 13.56 -17.33
N LYS A 213 -4.47 13.27 -18.62
CA LYS A 213 -3.54 12.51 -19.46
C LYS A 213 -2.22 13.25 -19.65
N ILE A 214 -2.25 14.55 -19.97
CA ILE A 214 -1.06 15.38 -20.11
C ILE A 214 -0.25 15.41 -18.81
N LEU A 215 -0.91 15.39 -17.65
CA LEU A 215 -0.23 15.37 -16.37
C LEU A 215 0.44 14.01 -16.10
N ASP A 216 -0.27 12.90 -16.30
CA ASP A 216 0.30 11.53 -16.19
C ASP A 216 1.48 11.34 -17.18
N ASP A 217 1.36 11.88 -18.40
CA ASP A 217 2.43 11.84 -19.41
C ASP A 217 3.66 12.68 -18.99
N ALA A 218 3.48 13.74 -18.17
CA ALA A 218 4.58 14.57 -17.65
C ALA A 218 5.57 13.75 -16.79
N TYR A 219 5.07 12.73 -16.08
CA TYR A 219 5.90 11.83 -15.27
C TYR A 219 6.87 11.00 -16.10
N VAL A 220 6.45 10.59 -17.30
CA VAL A 220 7.22 9.71 -18.21
C VAL A 220 8.09 10.53 -19.17
N SER A 221 7.58 11.67 -19.62
CA SER A 221 8.14 12.44 -20.74
C SER A 221 9.32 13.34 -20.40
N THR A 222 9.56 13.70 -19.13
CA THR A 222 10.80 14.40 -18.74
C THR A 222 12.06 13.56 -18.93
N ARG A 223 11.92 12.29 -19.34
CA ARG A 223 13.00 11.35 -19.67
C ARG A 223 13.18 11.11 -21.18
N TYR A 224 12.23 11.54 -22.03
CA TYR A 224 12.26 11.33 -23.48
C TYR A 224 11.69 12.58 -24.19
N GLU A 225 12.57 13.51 -24.57
CA GLU A 225 12.23 14.91 -24.91
C GLU A 225 11.38 15.16 -26.17
N ASN A 226 11.02 14.16 -26.96
CA ASN A 226 10.69 14.45 -28.36
C ASN A 226 9.23 14.81 -28.68
N ASN A 227 8.24 14.64 -27.78
CA ASN A 227 6.82 14.89 -28.13
C ASN A 227 5.91 15.43 -27.01
N TYR A 228 6.44 15.91 -25.87
CA TYR A 228 5.60 16.43 -24.79
C TYR A 228 5.38 17.95 -24.89
N HIS A 229 4.11 18.36 -24.94
CA HIS A 229 3.72 19.75 -24.99
C HIS A 229 2.60 20.05 -24.00
N ILE A 230 2.83 21.05 -23.15
CA ILE A 230 1.83 21.63 -22.26
C ILE A 230 1.92 23.17 -22.35
N ASN A 231 0.76 23.83 -22.36
CA ASN A 231 0.68 25.28 -22.43
C ASN A 231 0.37 25.92 -21.06
N LEU A 232 0.48 27.24 -20.98
CA LEU A 232 0.27 27.99 -19.74
C LEU A 232 -1.16 27.86 -19.19
N GLU A 233 -2.17 27.77 -20.07
CA GLU A 233 -3.56 27.58 -19.66
C GLU A 233 -3.76 26.23 -18.94
N GLN A 234 -3.17 25.16 -19.49
CA GLN A 234 -3.19 23.83 -18.89
C GLN A 234 -2.42 23.77 -17.57
N ILE A 235 -1.31 24.50 -17.45
CA ILE A 235 -0.59 24.67 -16.18
C ILE A 235 -1.47 25.36 -15.14
N ASN A 236 -2.15 26.45 -15.50
CA ASN A 236 -3.05 27.16 -14.58
C ASN A 236 -4.22 26.28 -14.12
N LYS A 237 -4.85 25.52 -15.02
CA LYS A 237 -5.87 24.53 -14.67
C LYS A 237 -5.31 23.47 -13.72
N THR A 238 -4.09 22.99 -13.96
CA THR A 238 -3.43 22.02 -13.06
C THR A 238 -3.17 22.61 -11.67
N LEU A 239 -2.75 23.88 -11.58
CA LEU A 239 -2.57 24.59 -10.30
C LEU A 239 -3.89 24.71 -9.52
N GLU A 240 -5.01 24.96 -10.20
CA GLU A 240 -6.33 24.95 -9.56
C GLU A 240 -6.66 23.58 -8.96
N LYS A 241 -6.37 22.49 -9.69
CA LYS A 241 -6.52 21.12 -9.16
C LYS A 241 -5.57 20.84 -8.00
N ALA A 242 -4.32 21.30 -8.07
CA ALA A 242 -3.34 21.17 -6.99
C ALA A 242 -3.79 21.88 -5.70
N ASN A 243 -4.35 23.09 -5.81
CA ASN A 243 -4.91 23.81 -4.67
C ASN A 243 -6.16 23.11 -4.12
N LYS A 244 -7.02 22.59 -5.00
CA LYS A 244 -8.23 21.86 -4.63
C LYS A 244 -7.91 20.58 -3.85
N ILE A 245 -6.98 19.73 -4.32
CA ILE A 245 -6.64 18.48 -3.62
C ILE A 245 -6.01 18.74 -2.25
N LYS A 246 -5.14 19.74 -2.11
CA LYS A 246 -4.60 20.15 -0.80
C LYS A 246 -5.70 20.57 0.16
N SER A 247 -6.63 21.38 -0.32
CA SER A 247 -7.74 21.91 0.50
C SER A 247 -8.66 20.78 0.99
N ILE A 248 -9.09 19.90 0.08
CA ILE A 248 -9.93 18.74 0.40
C ILE A 248 -9.20 17.80 1.38
N THR A 249 -7.92 17.51 1.13
CA THR A 249 -7.13 16.61 1.99
C THR A 249 -6.98 17.17 3.40
N THR A 250 -6.67 18.46 3.52
CA THR A 250 -6.47 19.12 4.83
C THR A 250 -7.78 19.16 5.63
N LEU A 251 -8.90 19.47 4.97
CA LEU A 251 -10.23 19.48 5.60
C LEU A 251 -10.64 18.08 6.09
N LEU A 252 -10.47 17.06 5.25
CA LEU A 252 -10.80 15.69 5.61
C LEU A 252 -9.88 15.16 6.71
N PHE A 253 -8.58 15.41 6.63
CA PHE A 253 -7.64 15.03 7.68
C PHE A 253 -8.04 15.62 9.03
N LYS A 254 -8.32 16.92 9.08
CA LYS A 254 -8.77 17.59 10.30
C LYS A 254 -10.08 17.00 10.83
N SER A 255 -11.06 16.78 9.95
CA SER A 255 -12.34 16.14 10.32
C SER A 255 -12.13 14.75 10.97
N ARG A 256 -11.20 13.94 10.43
CA ARG A 256 -10.86 12.63 10.99
C ARG A 256 -10.15 12.72 12.35
N LEU A 257 -9.24 13.66 12.49
CA LEU A 257 -8.53 13.89 13.74
C LEU A 257 -9.49 14.38 14.85
N ASP A 258 -10.41 15.28 14.50
CA ASP A 258 -11.45 15.81 15.39
C ASP A 258 -12.48 14.73 15.79
N ALA A 259 -12.74 13.75 14.91
CA ALA A 259 -13.60 12.60 15.23
C ALA A 259 -12.98 11.72 16.34
N CYS A 260 -11.65 11.57 16.35
CA CYS A 260 -10.94 10.78 17.37
C CYS A 260 -11.07 11.40 18.77
N THR A 261 -11.20 12.72 18.87
CA THR A 261 -11.30 13.42 20.17
C THR A 261 -12.67 13.24 20.84
N LYS A 262 -13.72 12.95 20.07
CA LYS A 262 -15.09 12.74 20.57
C LYS A 262 -15.34 11.35 21.14
N LEU A 263 -14.50 10.36 20.78
CA LEU A 263 -14.69 8.94 21.11
C LEU A 263 -14.23 8.56 22.53
N VAL A 264 -13.76 9.50 23.34
CA VAL A 264 -13.46 9.23 24.75
C VAL A 264 -14.76 9.22 25.53
N VAL A 265 -15.45 8.07 25.65
CA VAL A 265 -16.19 7.58 26.86
C VAL A 265 -16.99 6.29 26.56
N ASN A 266 -16.67 5.27 27.38
CA ASN A 266 -17.39 4.05 27.80
C ASN A 266 -17.46 2.81 26.87
N PRO A 267 -16.84 1.68 27.27
CA PRO A 267 -16.98 0.40 26.57
C PRO A 267 -18.39 -0.17 26.71
N LYS A 268 -18.98 -0.61 25.59
CA LYS A 268 -20.23 -1.40 25.56
C LYS A 268 -19.95 -2.88 25.83
N GLU A 269 -20.82 -3.50 26.64
CA GLU A 269 -20.89 -4.96 26.80
C GLU A 269 -21.70 -5.59 25.64
N ILE A 270 -21.15 -6.63 24.99
CA ILE A 270 -21.84 -7.43 23.96
C ILE A 270 -21.91 -8.89 24.43
N ASN A 271 -23.10 -9.49 24.36
CA ASN A 271 -23.38 -10.88 24.75
C ASN A 271 -22.94 -11.89 23.65
N ILE A 272 -22.31 -12.99 24.08
CA ILE A 272 -21.67 -14.03 23.25
C ILE A 272 -22.46 -15.36 23.29
N PRO A 273 -22.71 -16.04 22.16
CA PRO A 273 -22.97 -17.48 22.11
C PRO A 273 -21.66 -18.28 21.95
N LYS A 274 -21.45 -19.32 22.77
CA LYS A 274 -20.22 -20.14 22.84
C LYS A 274 -20.29 -21.38 21.95
N GLU A 275 -19.23 -21.65 21.18
CA GLU A 275 -18.78 -23.01 20.81
C GLU A 275 -17.29 -22.96 20.36
N GLN A 276 -16.47 -23.94 20.78
CA GLN A 276 -14.99 -23.98 20.72
C GLN A 276 -14.46 -25.00 19.68
N CYS A 277 -13.24 -24.81 19.16
CA CYS A 277 -12.47 -25.82 18.39
C CYS A 277 -10.97 -25.93 18.81
N SER A 278 -10.37 -27.12 18.62
CA SER A 278 -9.08 -27.59 19.18
C SER A 278 -7.85 -27.50 18.22
N PRO A 279 -6.58 -27.57 18.71
CA PRO A 279 -5.36 -27.18 17.97
C PRO A 279 -4.81 -28.23 16.96
N PRO A 280 -3.94 -27.81 16.00
CA PRO A 280 -3.59 -28.59 14.80
C PRO A 280 -2.42 -29.59 14.96
N ASN A 281 -2.42 -30.65 14.13
CA ASN A 281 -1.49 -31.78 14.14
C ASN A 281 -0.30 -31.63 13.15
N ASP A 282 0.80 -32.37 13.38
CA ASP A 282 2.07 -32.38 12.62
C ASP A 282 1.97 -32.49 11.08
N THR A 283 0.85 -33.03 10.57
CA THR A 283 0.55 -33.10 9.14
C THR A 283 0.34 -31.70 8.53
N GLU A 284 -0.18 -30.75 9.30
CA GLU A 284 -0.43 -29.37 8.87
C GLU A 284 0.87 -28.56 8.74
N LEU A 285 1.86 -28.81 9.60
CA LEU A 285 3.18 -28.19 9.51
C LEU A 285 3.91 -28.62 8.21
N SER A 286 3.81 -29.89 7.83
CA SER A 286 4.39 -30.42 6.58
C SER A 286 3.70 -29.83 5.35
N ASN A 287 2.37 -29.65 5.40
CA ASN A 287 1.61 -29.00 4.35
C ASN A 287 1.93 -27.50 4.25
N PHE A 288 2.14 -26.83 5.38
CA PHE A 288 2.57 -25.43 5.44
C PHE A 288 3.96 -25.26 4.80
N ILE A 289 4.94 -26.10 5.15
CA ILE A 289 6.29 -26.05 4.55
C ILE A 289 6.25 -26.33 3.04
N LYS A 290 5.40 -27.25 2.57
CA LYS A 290 5.17 -27.45 1.14
C LYS A 290 4.54 -26.22 0.48
N SER A 291 3.59 -25.56 1.14
CA SER A 291 2.94 -24.35 0.61
C SER A 291 3.91 -23.16 0.47
N LEU A 292 4.93 -23.08 1.33
CA LEU A 292 6.01 -22.08 1.23
C LEU A 292 6.93 -22.36 0.02
N SER A 293 7.15 -23.63 -0.34
CA SER A 293 8.09 -24.03 -1.40
C SER A 293 7.67 -23.64 -2.82
N GLU A 294 6.37 -23.46 -3.07
CA GLU A 294 5.84 -23.14 -4.40
C GLU A 294 5.77 -21.64 -4.68
N LYS A 295 5.81 -20.80 -3.63
CA LYS A 295 5.54 -19.36 -3.73
C LYS A 295 6.72 -18.47 -3.33
N ASP A 296 7.50 -18.88 -2.32
CA ASP A 296 8.48 -18.02 -1.68
C ASP A 296 9.95 -18.41 -1.98
N PHE A 297 10.17 -19.44 -2.82
CA PHE A 297 11.49 -19.88 -3.32
C PHE A 297 11.51 -19.96 -4.86
N SER A 298 11.13 -18.87 -5.51
CA SER A 298 10.95 -18.78 -6.95
C SER A 298 12.21 -18.42 -7.73
N ALA A 299 13.16 -17.72 -7.08
CA ALA A 299 14.34 -17.15 -7.72
C ALA A 299 15.40 -18.20 -8.10
N LEU A 300 15.57 -19.25 -7.28
CA LEU A 300 16.52 -20.34 -7.54
C LEU A 300 15.79 -21.59 -8.01
N LYS A 301 16.01 -21.96 -9.28
CA LYS A 301 15.44 -23.18 -9.87
C LYS A 301 16.48 -24.31 -9.83
N PRO A 302 16.11 -25.53 -9.45
CA PRO A 302 17.07 -26.63 -9.39
C PRO A 302 17.63 -26.95 -10.78
N TYR A 303 18.95 -27.09 -10.88
CA TYR A 303 19.63 -27.44 -12.14
C TYR A 303 19.43 -28.93 -12.44
N PRO A 304 18.81 -29.30 -13.58
CA PRO A 304 18.30 -30.65 -13.81
C PRO A 304 19.39 -31.73 -13.92
N PHE A 305 20.64 -31.35 -14.20
CA PHE A 305 21.72 -32.30 -14.48
C PHE A 305 22.67 -32.54 -13.30
N LYS A 306 22.57 -31.78 -12.19
CA LYS A 306 23.44 -31.95 -11.02
C LYS A 306 22.78 -31.51 -9.72
N LYS A 307 22.65 -32.46 -8.79
CA LYS A 307 22.09 -32.21 -7.45
C LYS A 307 22.93 -31.18 -6.68
N GLY A 308 22.26 -30.24 -6.04
CA GLY A 308 22.88 -29.15 -5.27
C GLY A 308 23.30 -27.94 -6.09
N LEU A 309 23.07 -27.92 -7.41
CA LEU A 309 23.21 -26.72 -8.24
C LEU A 309 21.84 -26.13 -8.56
N TYR A 310 21.81 -24.81 -8.68
CA TYR A 310 20.61 -24.01 -8.95
C TYR A 310 20.91 -23.00 -10.04
N THR A 311 19.88 -22.62 -10.81
CA THR A 311 19.91 -21.55 -11.79
C THR A 311 19.09 -20.37 -11.32
N THR A 312 19.61 -19.17 -11.54
CA THR A 312 18.85 -17.92 -11.49
C THR A 312 18.69 -17.43 -12.92
N GLY A 313 17.52 -16.88 -13.26
CA GLY A 313 17.20 -16.44 -14.61
C GLY A 313 16.99 -14.94 -14.65
N ILE A 314 17.52 -14.28 -15.68
CA ILE A 314 17.18 -12.90 -15.99
C ILE A 314 16.09 -12.93 -17.07
N VAL A 315 15.09 -12.06 -16.93
CA VAL A 315 13.98 -11.95 -17.88
C VAL A 315 14.42 -11.08 -19.05
N THR A 316 14.17 -11.53 -20.28
CA THR A 316 14.59 -10.82 -21.50
C THR A 316 13.49 -10.87 -22.56
N GLU A 317 13.36 -9.83 -23.37
CA GLU A 317 12.32 -9.73 -24.41
C GLU A 317 12.64 -10.58 -25.66
N GLY A 318 13.90 -10.99 -25.84
CA GLY A 318 14.32 -11.87 -26.94
C GLY A 318 15.83 -11.90 -27.15
N TYR A 319 16.28 -12.54 -28.23
CA TYR A 319 17.71 -12.70 -28.52
C TYR A 319 18.48 -11.39 -28.70
N LEU A 320 17.82 -10.37 -29.25
CA LEU A 320 18.44 -9.05 -29.44
C LEU A 320 18.71 -8.35 -28.11
N ASP A 321 17.76 -8.45 -27.18
CA ASP A 321 17.87 -7.92 -25.83
C ASP A 321 19.02 -8.60 -25.06
N ILE A 322 19.09 -9.93 -25.11
CA ILE A 322 20.22 -10.69 -24.57
C ILE A 322 21.57 -10.21 -25.15
N SER A 323 21.63 -9.95 -26.45
CA SER A 323 22.84 -9.44 -27.10
C SER A 323 23.24 -8.06 -26.56
N PHE A 324 22.27 -7.17 -26.33
CA PHE A 324 22.51 -5.86 -25.71
C PHE A 324 22.96 -5.98 -24.26
N MET A 325 22.35 -6.86 -23.47
CA MET A 325 22.76 -7.12 -22.08
C MET A 325 24.22 -7.60 -22.01
N ILE A 326 24.59 -8.57 -22.84
CA ILE A 326 25.97 -9.07 -22.94
C ILE A 326 26.91 -7.94 -23.38
N SER A 327 26.50 -7.12 -24.35
CA SER A 327 27.28 -5.97 -24.82
C SER A 327 27.51 -4.96 -23.69
N ASN A 328 26.48 -4.62 -22.93
CA ASN A 328 26.56 -3.66 -21.81
C ASN A 328 27.45 -4.20 -20.69
N LEU A 329 27.32 -5.48 -20.33
CA LEU A 329 28.19 -6.16 -19.38
C LEU A 329 29.66 -6.12 -19.81
N LEU A 330 29.95 -6.47 -21.07
CA LEU A 330 31.31 -6.42 -21.61
C LEU A 330 31.88 -5.00 -21.62
N LYS A 331 31.10 -3.99 -22.03
CA LYS A 331 31.52 -2.59 -22.01
C LYS A 331 31.85 -2.12 -20.58
N VAL A 332 31.02 -2.46 -19.59
CA VAL A 332 31.30 -2.13 -18.18
C VAL A 332 32.57 -2.82 -17.67
N CYS A 333 32.78 -4.09 -18.02
CA CYS A 333 34.01 -4.81 -17.69
C CYS A 333 35.25 -4.17 -18.34
N ILE A 334 35.16 -3.75 -19.61
CA ILE A 334 36.25 -3.06 -20.29
C ILE A 334 36.55 -1.73 -19.59
N ILE A 335 35.52 -0.92 -19.26
CA ILE A 335 35.69 0.33 -18.47
C ILE A 335 36.41 0.06 -17.14
N ALA A 336 36.02 -1.01 -16.44
CA ALA A 336 36.62 -1.38 -15.16
C ALA A 336 38.09 -1.84 -15.29
N MET A 337 38.46 -2.47 -16.42
CA MET A 337 39.84 -2.90 -16.70
C MET A 337 40.72 -1.77 -17.27
N GLU A 338 40.15 -0.82 -18.00
CA GLU A 338 40.86 0.29 -18.65
C GLU A 338 41.32 1.38 -17.66
N ALA A 339 41.07 1.21 -16.36
CA ALA A 339 41.59 2.08 -15.31
C ALA A 339 43.14 2.12 -15.25
N GLU A 340 43.85 1.21 -15.94
CA GLU A 340 45.33 1.19 -15.94
C GLU A 340 46.02 1.28 -17.33
N TYR A 341 45.33 1.18 -18.47
CA TYR A 341 45.97 1.32 -19.80
C TYR A 341 45.05 1.94 -20.85
N CYS A 342 45.49 3.05 -21.47
CA CYS A 342 44.86 3.66 -22.63
C CYS A 342 44.70 2.65 -23.77
N SER A 343 43.46 2.44 -24.23
CA SER A 343 43.16 1.75 -25.48
C SER A 343 42.36 2.65 -26.45
N THR A 344 42.55 2.45 -27.75
CA THR A 344 42.23 3.40 -28.84
C THR A 344 40.76 3.46 -29.25
N HIS A 345 39.83 2.92 -28.45
CA HIS A 345 38.40 2.88 -28.80
C HIS A 345 37.55 3.40 -27.64
N SER A 346 36.98 4.60 -27.81
CA SER A 346 36.04 5.19 -26.85
C SER A 346 34.78 4.35 -26.75
N ILE A 347 34.44 3.89 -25.54
CA ILE A 347 33.16 3.23 -25.29
C ILE A 347 32.04 4.27 -25.34
N PRO A 348 31.00 4.09 -26.17
CA PRO A 348 29.87 5.00 -26.23
C PRO A 348 28.99 4.86 -24.99
N GLU A 349 28.55 6.00 -24.45
CA GLU A 349 27.55 6.13 -23.38
C GLU A 349 27.85 5.29 -22.12
N PRO A 350 28.99 5.52 -21.44
CA PRO A 350 29.42 4.73 -20.28
C PRO A 350 28.39 4.73 -19.14
N GLU A 351 27.75 5.88 -18.87
CA GLU A 351 26.73 6.01 -17.82
C GLU A 351 25.49 5.15 -18.11
N HIS A 352 25.08 5.09 -19.39
CA HIS A 352 23.97 4.24 -19.82
C HIS A 352 24.32 2.77 -19.61
N ASN A 353 25.49 2.31 -20.08
CA ASN A 353 25.90 0.91 -19.93
C ASN A 353 25.96 0.48 -18.45
N ILE A 354 26.49 1.33 -17.57
CA ILE A 354 26.54 1.06 -16.11
C ILE A 354 25.13 0.98 -15.53
N ARG A 355 24.25 1.92 -15.89
CA ARG A 355 22.86 1.94 -15.41
C ARG A 355 22.10 0.68 -15.81
N GLU A 356 22.23 0.24 -17.06
CA GLU A 356 21.57 -0.98 -17.54
C GLU A 356 22.09 -2.22 -16.82
N VAL A 357 23.42 -2.34 -16.62
CA VAL A 357 24.01 -3.46 -15.87
C VAL A 357 23.52 -3.50 -14.42
N LEU A 358 23.40 -2.34 -13.77
CA LEU A 358 22.82 -2.25 -12.42
C LEU A 358 21.34 -2.63 -12.41
N GLY A 359 20.59 -2.30 -13.46
CA GLY A 359 19.22 -2.77 -13.69
C GLY A 359 19.14 -4.29 -13.71
N TYR A 360 20.00 -4.95 -14.48
CA TYR A 360 20.03 -6.43 -14.54
C TYR A 360 20.36 -7.06 -13.19
N VAL A 361 21.21 -6.40 -12.37
CA VAL A 361 21.52 -6.87 -11.01
C VAL A 361 20.30 -6.74 -10.10
N LEU A 362 19.54 -5.64 -10.19
CA LEU A 362 18.30 -5.46 -9.42
C LEU A 362 17.29 -6.56 -9.72
N ASP A 363 17.16 -6.97 -10.99
CA ASP A 363 16.26 -8.05 -11.39
C ASP A 363 16.65 -9.42 -10.83
N MET A 364 17.93 -9.61 -10.45
CA MET A 364 18.43 -10.85 -9.85
C MET A 364 18.28 -10.91 -8.32
N ILE A 365 17.91 -9.80 -7.64
CA ILE A 365 17.79 -9.79 -6.18
C ILE A 365 16.50 -10.50 -5.76
N PRO A 366 16.58 -11.60 -4.99
CA PRO A 366 15.41 -12.39 -4.61
C PRO A 366 14.70 -11.76 -3.39
N HIS A 367 14.02 -10.63 -3.61
CA HIS A 367 13.43 -9.82 -2.54
C HIS A 367 12.38 -10.59 -1.70
N ASN A 368 11.60 -11.47 -2.32
CA ASN A 368 10.59 -12.28 -1.62
C ASN A 368 11.25 -13.32 -0.71
N GLU A 369 12.29 -14.00 -1.21
CA GLU A 369 13.07 -14.99 -0.47
C GLU A 369 13.81 -14.32 0.72
N MET A 370 14.31 -13.09 0.54
CA MET A 370 14.93 -12.31 1.60
C MET A 370 13.93 -11.92 2.69
N GLU A 371 12.69 -11.53 2.33
CA GLU A 371 11.61 -11.23 3.29
C GLU A 371 11.19 -12.48 4.09
N LEU A 372 11.17 -13.65 3.44
CA LEU A 372 10.97 -14.93 4.13
C LEU A 372 12.08 -15.22 5.14
N LEU A 373 13.34 -14.98 4.77
CA LEU A 373 14.48 -15.19 5.69
C LEU A 373 14.41 -14.28 6.91
N ASP A 374 13.99 -13.02 6.75
CA ASP A 374 13.77 -12.11 7.88
C ASP A 374 12.61 -12.59 8.77
N THR A 375 11.53 -13.10 8.17
CA THR A 375 10.39 -13.69 8.89
C THR A 375 10.82 -14.92 9.70
N LEU A 376 11.59 -15.83 9.09
CA LEU A 376 12.12 -17.02 9.74
C LEU A 376 13.08 -16.67 10.88
N ARG A 377 13.94 -15.66 10.67
CA ARG A 377 14.85 -15.15 11.71
C ARG A 377 14.09 -14.58 12.90
N TYR A 378 13.02 -13.81 12.65
CA TYR A 378 12.18 -13.26 13.71
C TYR A 378 11.54 -14.36 14.56
N LEU A 379 10.97 -15.39 13.92
CA LEU A 379 10.38 -16.53 14.60
C LEU A 379 11.42 -17.34 15.40
N ALA A 380 12.61 -17.56 14.84
CA ALA A 380 13.70 -18.27 15.52
C ALA A 380 14.15 -17.52 16.78
N LEU A 381 14.28 -16.20 16.72
CA LEU A 381 14.68 -15.39 17.87
C LEU A 381 13.59 -15.31 18.94
N GLU A 382 12.30 -15.24 18.57
CA GLU A 382 11.19 -15.25 19.53
C GLU A 382 11.13 -16.56 20.33
N THR A 383 11.40 -17.69 19.66
CA THR A 383 11.40 -19.02 20.30
C THR A 383 12.57 -19.20 21.28
N GLU A 384 13.73 -18.60 21.03
CA GLU A 384 14.86 -18.55 21.97
C GLU A 384 14.52 -17.72 23.22
N THR A 385 13.90 -16.54 23.08
CA THR A 385 13.45 -15.73 24.24
C THR A 385 12.44 -16.46 25.11
N LYS A 386 11.45 -17.15 24.51
CA LYS A 386 10.45 -17.92 25.26
C LYS A 386 11.05 -19.16 25.94
N ALA A 387 12.12 -19.74 25.39
CA ALA A 387 12.83 -20.86 26.00
C ALA A 387 13.73 -20.43 27.17
N ASP A 388 14.34 -19.24 27.10
CA ASP A 388 15.15 -18.67 28.18
C ASP A 388 14.30 -18.16 29.36
N GLU A 389 13.09 -17.66 29.09
CA GLU A 389 12.13 -17.29 30.14
C GLU A 389 11.63 -18.52 30.91
N ARG A 390 11.32 -19.63 30.22
CA ARG A 390 10.91 -20.89 30.89
C ARG A 390 12.01 -21.55 31.72
N LYS A 391 13.29 -21.34 31.37
CA LYS A 391 14.42 -21.84 32.17
C LYS A 391 14.73 -20.99 33.40
N LYS A 392 14.23 -19.75 33.47
CA LYS A 392 14.34 -18.90 34.66
C LYS A 392 13.22 -19.16 35.68
N GLU A 393 12.17 -19.86 35.28
CA GLU A 393 11.01 -20.20 36.10
C GLU A 393 11.05 -21.63 36.69
N THR A 394 12.09 -22.40 36.38
CA THR A 394 12.46 -23.68 37.03
C THR A 394 13.76 -23.54 37.79
#